data_AF-A0A7Y5NR79-F1
#
_entry.id   AF-A0A7Y5NR79-F1
#
_cell.length_a   1.000
_cell.length_b   1.000
_cell.length_c   1.000
_cell.angle_alpha   90.00
_cell.angle_beta   90.00
_cell.angle_gamma   90.00
#
_symmetry.space_group_name_H-M   'P 1'
#
loop_
_entity.id
_entity.type
_entity.pdbx_description
1 polymer ?
#
loop_
_entity_poly.entity_id
_entity_poly.type
_entity_poly.pdbx_seq_one_letter_code
_entity_poly.pdbx_strand_id
1 'polypeptide(L)'
;MRASDLPVEQLARLAIDFLRGDLLMSSLSNGVLLVVVGAVAIASSVGVAGCESEPAYLTLRGEEEVLPGFSYSTGLQPPGSPVQASFDLSAGGTTVVEVKTQPSGSASAPELIGIRGGGTLSLQGGFAMTGTLKIDIDGLPSYDGPIPGIENVNIAFEGKTTFDPFSIGKPQSAKADIPPARLPPIPLPGGIPGSLVLDVAEGSFIEVGFTGSCAGIEGDTASYEGDLTRGGALVIKPSVEVDVPIIGKQVFEIPSFTVDLVLDAGTISASAAVTEYGGAVEGEKADVACSGMGEGGGNTGGGNIGGGDAGGGTDVGGGGEGGSSGTGGGTPCTQDSDCDAGEGCNLASVCSPISIGCFDTTVVLDSLLLDGPGDTEFGGNGPNVTIEVYPYVEVEGVTGIGFQVIMEETQPDYSMGYATLLGELAPGMKVHNDYVIRSYTDTDTNVDTMSVGPDALSHFVRQIRCMGDTPGEDICEGCSYCEIDLGCLALTWSE
;
A
#
# COMPACT_ATOMS: atom_id res chain seq x y z
N MET A 1 7.00 3.36 58.44
CA MET A 1 6.20 2.12 58.60
C MET A 1 6.58 1.19 57.47
N ARG A 2 6.80 -0.10 57.73
CA ARG A 2 7.03 -1.06 56.65
C ARG A 2 5.66 -1.46 56.09
N ALA A 3 5.57 -1.67 54.78
CA ALA A 3 4.32 -2.10 54.14
C ALA A 3 3.76 -3.41 54.74
N SER A 4 4.64 -4.23 55.33
CA SER A 4 4.30 -5.46 56.06
C SER A 4 3.47 -5.24 57.33
N ASP A 5 3.43 -4.01 57.85
CA ASP A 5 2.78 -3.71 59.13
C ASP A 5 1.35 -3.16 58.94
N LEU A 6 0.89 -3.04 57.69
CA LEU A 6 -0.45 -2.55 57.38
C LEU A 6 -1.46 -3.70 57.26
N PRO A 7 -2.69 -3.54 57.80
CA PRO A 7 -3.78 -4.46 57.55
C PRO A 7 -4.08 -4.57 56.04
N VAL A 8 -4.43 -5.77 55.58
CA VAL A 8 -4.68 -6.09 54.15
C VAL A 8 -5.69 -5.14 53.51
N GLU A 9 -6.71 -4.67 54.25
CA GLU A 9 -7.69 -3.70 53.76
C GLU A 9 -7.09 -2.32 53.45
N GLN A 10 -6.02 -1.90 54.14
CA GLN A 10 -5.33 -0.65 53.85
C GLN A 10 -4.38 -0.78 52.65
N LEU A 11 -3.77 -1.95 52.46
CA LEU A 11 -2.98 -2.25 51.26
C LEU A 11 -3.87 -2.29 50.01
N ALA A 12 -5.07 -2.86 50.11
CA ALA A 12 -6.04 -2.89 49.02
C ALA A 12 -6.55 -1.49 48.65
N ARG A 13 -6.81 -0.62 49.64
CA ARG A 13 -7.17 0.78 49.38
C ARG A 13 -6.03 1.56 48.71
N LEU A 14 -4.79 1.37 49.15
CA LEU A 14 -3.63 2.03 48.52
C LEU A 14 -3.45 1.61 47.05
N ALA A 15 -3.69 0.33 46.73
CA ALA A 15 -3.62 -0.17 45.36
C ALA A 15 -4.74 0.40 44.47
N ILE A 16 -5.96 0.53 45.01
CA ILE A 16 -7.10 1.12 44.29
C ILE A 16 -6.90 2.62 44.07
N ASP A 17 -6.40 3.36 45.06
CA ASP A 17 -6.14 4.80 44.94
C ASP A 17 -4.96 5.09 43.99
N PHE A 18 -3.98 4.18 43.91
CA PHE A 18 -2.90 4.25 42.92
C PHE A 18 -3.39 4.01 41.49
N LEU A 19 -4.31 3.04 41.30
CA LEU A 19 -4.91 2.77 39.99
C LEU A 19 -5.90 3.84 39.53
N ARG A 20 -6.45 4.65 40.45
CA ARG A 20 -7.38 5.75 40.13
C ARG A 20 -6.70 7.09 39.81
N GLY A 21 -5.38 7.19 39.93
CA GLY A 21 -4.63 8.39 39.53
C GLY A 21 -4.80 9.62 40.44
N ASP A 22 -5.40 9.46 41.63
CA ASP A 22 -5.70 10.58 42.55
C ASP A 22 -4.51 11.01 43.44
N LEU A 23 -3.31 10.49 43.20
CA LEU A 23 -2.09 10.96 43.87
C LEU A 23 -1.56 12.24 43.19
N LEU A 24 -2.13 13.37 43.61
CA LEU A 24 -1.60 14.72 43.36
C LEU A 24 -0.12 14.79 43.78
N MET A 25 0.78 14.76 42.79
CA MET A 25 2.19 15.08 42.96
C MET A 25 2.34 16.54 43.37
N SER A 26 2.47 16.79 44.68
CA SER A 26 3.10 18.01 45.17
C SER A 26 4.61 17.76 45.30
N SER A 27 5.34 18.37 44.37
CA SER A 27 6.73 18.85 44.48
C SER A 27 7.55 18.33 45.69
N LEU A 28 8.46 17.39 45.44
CA LEU A 28 9.76 17.36 46.12
C LEU A 28 10.86 16.90 45.16
N SER A 29 11.86 17.76 45.02
CA SER A 29 13.12 17.54 44.32
C SER A 29 13.99 16.49 45.01
N ASN A 30 14.72 15.72 44.20
CA ASN A 30 15.91 14.92 44.50
C ASN A 30 15.72 13.70 45.43
N GLY A 31 15.59 12.52 44.82
CA GLY A 31 15.84 11.24 45.47
C GLY A 31 15.24 10.07 44.71
N VAL A 32 16.06 9.32 43.98
CA VAL A 32 15.69 8.06 43.32
C VAL A 32 15.24 7.06 44.40
N LEU A 33 13.96 6.69 44.38
CA LEU A 33 13.40 5.61 45.20
C LEU A 33 12.91 4.50 44.25
N LEU A 34 13.75 3.48 44.08
CA LEU A 34 13.40 2.24 43.37
C LEU A 34 12.61 1.34 44.34
N VAL A 35 11.30 1.18 44.14
CA VAL A 35 10.47 0.21 44.88
C VAL A 35 10.28 -1.03 44.01
N VAL A 36 11.04 -2.08 44.31
CA VAL A 36 10.85 -3.42 43.73
C VAL A 36 9.75 -4.12 44.52
N VAL A 37 8.54 -4.22 43.95
CA VAL A 37 7.46 -5.04 44.51
C VAL A 37 7.63 -6.46 43.95
N GLY A 38 8.27 -7.33 44.73
CA GLY A 38 8.34 -8.76 44.44
C GLY A 38 7.01 -9.43 44.77
N ALA A 39 6.27 -9.85 43.74
CA ALA A 39 5.10 -10.70 43.89
C ALA A 39 5.55 -12.15 44.17
N VAL A 40 5.25 -12.65 45.38
CA VAL A 40 5.40 -14.06 45.73
C VAL A 40 4.07 -14.75 45.40
N ALA A 41 4.05 -15.54 44.32
CA ALA A 41 2.95 -16.44 44.00
C ALA A 41 3.16 -17.80 44.66
N ILE A 42 2.26 -18.17 45.57
CA ILE A 42 2.17 -19.51 46.17
C ILE A 42 1.23 -20.35 45.29
N ALA A 43 1.73 -21.47 44.78
CA ALA A 43 1.01 -22.43 43.96
C ALA A 43 -0.12 -23.14 44.72
N SER A 44 -1.19 -23.56 44.01
CA SER A 44 -1.68 -24.95 43.92
C SER A 44 -3.12 -25.01 43.35
N SER A 45 -3.26 -25.31 42.05
CA SER A 45 -4.44 -26.01 41.54
C SER A 45 -4.07 -26.77 40.27
N VAL A 46 -4.04 -28.10 40.37
CA VAL A 46 -3.93 -29.04 39.26
C VAL A 46 -5.27 -29.04 38.53
N GLY A 47 -5.36 -28.21 37.50
CA GLY A 47 -6.40 -28.27 36.48
C GLY A 47 -5.71 -28.39 35.14
N VAL A 48 -5.82 -29.56 34.50
CA VAL A 48 -5.38 -29.77 33.12
C VAL A 48 -6.39 -29.08 32.21
N ALA A 49 -6.40 -27.75 32.22
CA ALA A 49 -7.05 -26.94 31.22
C ALA A 49 -6.03 -26.78 30.09
N GLY A 50 -6.33 -27.34 28.92
CA GLY A 50 -5.60 -27.03 27.70
C GLY A 50 -5.82 -25.56 27.38
N CYS A 51 -4.98 -24.70 27.95
CA CYS A 51 -4.91 -23.30 27.56
C CYS A 51 -4.29 -23.29 26.16
N GLU A 52 -5.12 -23.08 25.14
CA GLU A 52 -4.63 -22.60 23.85
C GLU A 52 -3.88 -21.29 24.14
N SER A 53 -2.56 -21.33 24.04
CA SER A 53 -1.73 -20.13 24.17
C SER A 53 -2.09 -19.21 23.02
N GLU A 54 -2.40 -17.95 23.33
CA GLU A 54 -2.59 -16.94 22.28
C GLU A 54 -1.38 -16.92 21.34
N PRO A 55 -1.58 -16.73 20.02
CA PRO A 55 -0.48 -16.68 19.08
C PRO A 55 0.51 -15.58 19.46
N ALA A 56 1.79 -15.94 19.58
CA ALA A 56 2.86 -15.00 19.83
C ALA A 56 3.20 -14.23 18.54
N TYR A 57 2.90 -12.93 18.52
CA TYR A 57 3.27 -12.06 17.40
C TYR A 57 4.65 -11.44 17.62
N LEU A 58 5.40 -11.33 16.54
CA LEU A 58 6.74 -10.71 16.51
C LEU A 58 6.78 -9.65 15.41
N THR A 59 7.13 -8.42 15.77
CA THR A 59 7.37 -7.34 14.80
C THR A 59 8.86 -7.25 14.51
N LEU A 60 9.23 -7.45 13.24
CA LEU A 60 10.58 -7.18 12.74
C LEU A 60 10.60 -5.73 12.25
N ARG A 61 11.64 -4.98 12.61
CA ARG A 61 11.81 -3.59 12.19
C ARG A 61 13.21 -3.36 11.65
N GLY A 62 13.30 -2.75 10.47
CA GLY A 62 14.52 -2.31 9.83
C GLY A 62 14.41 -0.83 9.47
N GLU A 63 15.52 -0.11 9.51
CA GLU A 63 15.60 1.31 9.15
C GLU A 63 16.80 1.54 8.23
N GLU A 64 16.64 2.43 7.25
CA GLU A 64 17.69 2.82 6.31
C GLU A 64 17.53 4.30 5.93
N GLU A 65 18.60 4.97 5.53
CA GLU A 65 18.52 6.36 5.06
C GLU A 65 17.83 6.44 3.67
N VAL A 66 16.88 7.39 3.53
CA VAL A 66 16.15 7.58 2.25
C VAL A 66 17.07 8.17 1.19
N LEU A 67 17.89 9.16 1.56
CA LEU A 67 18.67 9.98 0.63
C LEU A 67 20.15 10.09 1.06
N PRO A 68 20.88 8.95 1.19
CA PRO A 68 22.23 8.95 1.76
C PRO A 68 23.20 9.81 0.95
N GLY A 69 23.75 10.83 1.61
CA GLY A 69 24.75 11.72 1.01
C GLY A 69 24.24 12.61 -0.14
N PHE A 70 22.91 12.77 -0.28
CA PHE A 70 22.34 13.58 -1.35
C PHE A 70 22.77 15.06 -1.26
N SER A 71 23.28 15.59 -2.38
CA SER A 71 23.55 17.02 -2.54
C SER A 71 23.35 17.46 -4.00
N TYR A 72 22.81 18.66 -4.20
CA TYR A 72 22.56 19.23 -5.52
C TYR A 72 22.82 20.74 -5.51
N SER A 73 23.41 21.29 -6.57
CA SER A 73 23.65 22.72 -6.71
C SER A 73 23.17 23.24 -8.06
N THR A 74 22.41 24.33 -8.06
CA THR A 74 21.95 24.99 -9.30
C THR A 74 23.04 25.83 -9.97
N GLY A 75 24.08 26.22 -9.21
CA GLY A 75 24.95 27.34 -9.56
C GLY A 75 24.16 28.67 -9.64
N LEU A 76 24.85 29.77 -9.99
CA LEU A 76 24.22 31.08 -10.14
C LEU A 76 23.37 31.14 -11.42
N GLN A 77 22.09 31.45 -11.27
CA GLN A 77 21.10 31.52 -12.36
C GLN A 77 20.18 32.75 -12.21
N PRO A 78 19.70 33.34 -13.32
CA PRO A 78 20.17 33.13 -14.69
C PRO A 78 21.49 33.89 -14.95
N PRO A 79 22.41 33.36 -15.78
CA PRO A 79 23.70 33.99 -16.01
C PRO A 79 23.56 35.39 -16.64
N GLY A 80 24.26 36.37 -16.08
CA GLY A 80 24.28 37.75 -16.59
C GLY A 80 23.06 38.60 -16.22
N SER A 81 22.10 38.05 -15.48
CA SER A 81 20.97 38.82 -14.93
C SER A 81 21.43 39.79 -13.83
N PRO A 82 20.78 40.95 -13.67
CA PRO A 82 21.00 41.83 -12.52
C PRO A 82 20.57 41.18 -11.19
N VAL A 83 19.76 40.13 -11.23
CA VAL A 83 19.40 39.31 -10.07
C VAL A 83 19.71 37.85 -10.39
N GLN A 84 20.60 37.25 -9.60
CA GLN A 84 21.01 35.85 -9.74
C GLN A 84 20.95 35.17 -8.39
N ALA A 85 20.54 33.91 -8.35
CA ALA A 85 20.62 33.10 -7.15
C ALA A 85 21.23 31.74 -7.47
N SER A 86 21.86 31.15 -6.46
CA SER A 86 22.27 29.75 -6.45
C SER A 86 21.69 29.07 -5.23
N PHE A 87 21.28 27.82 -5.40
CA PHE A 87 20.71 26.99 -4.36
C PHE A 87 21.53 25.72 -4.25
N ASP A 88 21.98 25.42 -3.05
CA ASP A 88 22.60 24.17 -2.66
C ASP A 88 21.60 23.41 -1.79
N LEU A 89 21.06 22.31 -2.33
CA LEU A 89 20.09 21.46 -1.67
C LEU A 89 20.81 20.27 -1.04
N SER A 90 20.40 19.94 0.18
CA SER A 90 20.71 18.70 0.86
C SER A 90 19.41 18.04 1.29
N ALA A 91 19.40 16.73 1.40
CA ALA A 91 18.21 16.00 1.78
C ALA A 91 18.59 14.87 2.72
N GLY A 92 17.64 14.51 3.59
CA GLY A 92 17.77 13.39 4.50
C GLY A 92 16.41 12.78 4.77
N GLY A 93 16.43 11.62 5.42
CA GLY A 93 15.20 10.92 5.77
C GLY A 93 15.46 9.49 6.20
N THR A 94 14.42 8.83 6.68
CA THR A 94 14.45 7.44 7.10
C THR A 94 13.35 6.66 6.38
N THR A 95 13.73 5.54 5.78
CA THR A 95 12.84 4.48 5.34
C THR A 95 12.75 3.46 6.46
N VAL A 96 11.54 3.04 6.81
CA VAL A 96 11.28 2.00 7.81
C VAL A 96 10.51 0.87 7.16
N VAL A 97 10.99 -0.35 7.35
CA VAL A 97 10.25 -1.57 7.02
C VAL A 97 9.86 -2.24 8.33
N GLU A 98 8.56 -2.38 8.57
CA GLU A 98 8.00 -3.12 9.69
C GLU A 98 7.22 -4.32 9.19
N VAL A 99 7.47 -5.49 9.77
CA VAL A 99 6.86 -6.75 9.34
C VAL A 99 6.33 -7.50 10.55
N LYS A 100 5.01 -7.69 10.60
CA LYS A 100 4.37 -8.55 11.60
C LYS A 100 4.44 -10.00 11.18
N THR A 101 4.99 -10.81 12.06
CA THR A 101 5.20 -12.24 11.88
C THR A 101 4.71 -13.01 13.09
N GLN A 102 4.63 -14.33 12.96
CA GLN A 102 4.37 -15.26 14.03
C GLN A 102 5.43 -16.36 13.98
N PRO A 103 6.34 -16.44 14.96
CA PRO A 103 7.22 -17.58 15.13
C PRO A 103 6.40 -18.83 15.50
N SER A 104 6.63 -19.94 14.82
CA SER A 104 5.99 -21.23 15.08
C SER A 104 6.98 -22.39 15.05
N GLY A 105 6.50 -23.59 15.36
CA GLY A 105 7.32 -24.80 15.33
C GLY A 105 8.07 -25.05 16.63
N SER A 106 9.36 -25.39 16.54
CA SER A 106 10.20 -25.67 17.72
C SER A 106 11.58 -25.05 17.57
N ALA A 107 12.33 -24.90 18.66
CA ALA A 107 13.70 -24.40 18.60
C ALA A 107 14.63 -25.20 17.67
N SER A 108 14.35 -26.49 17.43
CA SER A 108 15.12 -27.35 16.51
C SER A 108 14.62 -27.31 15.05
N ALA A 109 13.44 -26.76 14.81
CA ALA A 109 12.82 -26.62 13.50
C ALA A 109 11.91 -25.39 13.53
N PRO A 110 12.50 -24.18 13.59
CA PRO A 110 11.74 -22.96 13.72
C PRO A 110 11.09 -22.61 12.38
N GLU A 111 9.88 -22.07 12.44
CA GLU A 111 9.17 -21.56 11.28
C GLU A 111 8.80 -20.09 11.56
N LEU A 112 8.86 -19.25 10.52
CA LEU A 112 8.39 -17.87 10.57
C LEU A 112 7.21 -17.74 9.62
N ILE A 113 6.07 -17.28 10.15
CA ILE A 113 4.81 -17.14 9.40
C ILE A 113 4.46 -15.66 9.28
N GLY A 114 4.09 -15.23 8.08
CA GLY A 114 3.84 -13.84 7.75
C GLY A 114 2.38 -13.52 7.99
N ILE A 115 2.09 -12.41 8.67
CA ILE A 115 0.70 -11.97 8.85
C ILE A 115 0.30 -11.17 7.62
N ARG A 116 -0.72 -11.62 6.89
CA ARG A 116 -1.26 -10.90 5.73
C ARG A 116 -1.65 -9.46 6.11
N GLY A 117 -1.24 -8.48 5.30
CA GLY A 117 -1.37 -7.05 5.56
C GLY A 117 -0.55 -6.54 6.74
N GLY A 118 0.32 -7.38 7.30
CA GLY A 118 1.15 -7.08 8.46
C GLY A 118 2.45 -6.36 8.15
N GLY A 119 2.76 -6.14 6.86
CA GLY A 119 3.92 -5.39 6.39
C GLY A 119 3.59 -3.90 6.25
N THR A 120 4.55 -3.05 6.59
CA THR A 120 4.48 -1.60 6.39
C THR A 120 5.83 -1.12 5.86
N LEU A 121 5.80 -0.38 4.77
CA LEU A 121 6.93 0.39 4.26
C LEU A 121 6.58 1.86 4.42
N SER A 122 7.34 2.60 5.23
CA SER A 122 7.17 4.04 5.40
C SER A 122 8.46 4.77 5.08
N LEU A 123 8.34 6.01 4.62
CA LEU A 123 9.44 6.93 4.45
C LEU A 123 9.05 8.30 5.00
N GLN A 124 10.02 8.97 5.61
CA GLN A 124 9.85 10.33 6.13
C GLN A 124 11.17 11.09 5.99
N GLY A 125 11.11 12.39 5.75
CA GLY A 125 12.33 13.19 5.61
C GLY A 125 12.06 14.63 5.24
N GLY A 126 13.10 15.28 4.71
CA GLY A 126 12.96 16.62 4.18
C GLY A 126 14.17 17.13 3.42
N PHE A 127 13.95 18.21 2.67
CA PHE A 127 14.99 18.96 1.98
C PHE A 127 15.35 20.21 2.77
N ALA A 128 16.65 20.41 2.98
CA ALA A 128 17.22 21.64 3.49
C ALA A 128 17.94 22.37 2.36
N MET A 129 17.93 23.70 2.42
CA MET A 129 18.47 24.55 1.36
C MET A 129 19.44 25.58 1.93
N THR A 130 20.55 25.78 1.23
CA THR A 130 21.42 26.94 1.39
C THR A 130 21.58 27.64 0.04
N GLY A 131 22.15 28.84 0.00
CA GLY A 131 22.31 29.51 -1.28
C GLY A 131 23.00 30.85 -1.20
N THR A 132 23.38 31.34 -2.37
CA THR A 132 23.93 32.69 -2.55
C THR A 132 23.05 33.51 -3.48
N LEU A 133 22.96 34.81 -3.21
CA LEU A 133 22.17 35.77 -3.97
C LEU A 133 23.08 36.91 -4.39
N LYS A 134 22.93 37.31 -5.65
CA LYS A 134 23.60 38.43 -6.26
C LYS A 134 22.57 39.39 -6.83
N ILE A 135 22.58 40.63 -6.36
CA ILE A 135 21.71 41.72 -6.82
C ILE A 135 22.60 42.89 -7.23
N ASP A 136 22.44 43.31 -8.48
CA ASP A 136 23.10 44.47 -9.09
C ASP A 136 22.07 45.22 -9.94
N ILE A 137 21.13 45.89 -9.26
CA ILE A 137 20.06 46.69 -9.87
C ILE A 137 20.42 48.17 -9.69
N ASP A 138 20.44 48.91 -10.80
CA ASP A 138 20.69 50.35 -10.78
C ASP A 138 19.74 51.10 -9.83
N GLY A 139 20.32 51.90 -8.94
CA GLY A 139 19.56 52.70 -7.96
C GLY A 139 19.25 52.00 -6.65
N LEU A 140 19.61 50.72 -6.49
CA LEU A 140 19.56 49.98 -5.23
C LEU A 140 20.97 49.64 -4.73
N PRO A 141 21.15 49.37 -3.41
CA PRO A 141 22.39 48.80 -2.91
C PRO A 141 22.68 47.46 -3.60
N SER A 142 23.92 47.24 -4.02
CA SER A 142 24.35 45.95 -4.54
C SER A 142 24.54 44.93 -3.42
N TYR A 143 24.35 43.66 -3.73
CA TYR A 143 24.51 42.54 -2.82
C TYR A 143 25.15 41.35 -3.53
N ASP A 144 26.10 40.67 -2.89
CA ASP A 144 26.72 39.43 -3.37
C ASP A 144 27.13 38.62 -2.13
N GLY A 145 26.34 37.60 -1.77
CA GLY A 145 26.53 36.88 -0.51
C GLY A 145 25.49 35.80 -0.21
N PRO A 146 25.55 35.18 0.99
CA PRO A 146 24.64 34.11 1.39
C PRO A 146 23.22 34.61 1.69
N ILE A 147 22.18 33.87 1.30
CA ILE A 147 20.78 34.24 1.54
C ILE A 147 20.43 33.98 3.03
N PRO A 148 20.22 35.00 3.88
CA PRO A 148 19.94 34.75 5.29
C PRO A 148 18.54 34.18 5.48
N GLY A 149 18.41 33.13 6.29
CA GLY A 149 17.14 32.52 6.63
C GLY A 149 16.71 31.40 5.70
N ILE A 150 17.38 31.20 4.56
CA ILE A 150 17.11 30.08 3.65
C ILE A 150 17.38 28.73 4.31
N GLU A 151 18.31 28.68 5.26
CA GLU A 151 18.64 27.50 6.07
C GLU A 151 17.48 27.03 6.95
N ASN A 152 16.45 27.87 7.15
CA ASN A 152 15.23 27.51 7.87
C ASN A 152 14.16 26.92 6.95
N VAL A 153 14.40 26.88 5.63
CA VAL A 153 13.52 26.21 4.68
C VAL A 153 13.67 24.71 4.85
N ASN A 154 12.58 24.06 5.24
CA ASN A 154 12.45 22.62 5.29
C ASN A 154 11.23 22.19 4.47
N ILE A 155 11.46 21.41 3.41
CA ILE A 155 10.39 20.82 2.60
C ILE A 155 10.25 19.37 3.05
N ALA A 156 9.31 19.13 3.97
CA ALA A 156 9.07 17.81 4.54
C ALA A 156 8.31 16.90 3.55
N PHE A 157 8.55 15.60 3.66
CA PHE A 157 7.81 14.56 2.95
C PHE A 157 7.56 13.36 3.86
N GLU A 158 6.42 12.70 3.67
CA GLU A 158 6.05 11.47 4.38
C GLU A 158 5.22 10.60 3.43
N GLY A 159 5.51 9.30 3.42
CA GLY A 159 4.82 8.31 2.60
C GLY A 159 4.74 6.98 3.33
N LYS A 160 3.66 6.24 3.11
CA LYS A 160 3.43 4.95 3.76
C LYS A 160 2.60 4.06 2.86
N THR A 161 3.00 2.80 2.75
CA THR A 161 2.20 1.72 2.16
C THR A 161 2.18 0.51 3.07
N THR A 162 1.15 -0.31 2.96
CA THR A 162 1.06 -1.62 3.60
C THR A 162 1.26 -2.73 2.58
N PHE A 163 1.86 -3.84 2.97
CA PHE A 163 2.09 -4.97 2.08
C PHE A 163 1.99 -6.32 2.82
N ASP A 164 1.94 -7.40 2.05
CA ASP A 164 1.99 -8.77 2.58
C ASP A 164 3.46 -9.19 2.82
N PRO A 165 3.88 -9.37 4.10
CA PRO A 165 5.25 -9.68 4.51
C PRO A 165 6.03 -10.65 3.62
N PHE A 166 5.40 -11.76 3.23
CA PHE A 166 6.09 -12.87 2.55
C PHE A 166 5.78 -12.96 1.07
N SER A 167 5.35 -11.86 0.47
CA SER A 167 5.49 -11.63 -0.96
C SER A 167 6.96 -11.40 -1.37
N ILE A 168 7.86 -12.31 -0.96
CA ILE A 168 9.29 -12.31 -1.29
C ILE A 168 9.44 -12.33 -2.82
N GLY A 169 10.35 -11.49 -3.33
CA GLY A 169 10.54 -11.28 -4.75
C GLY A 169 9.46 -10.44 -5.45
N LYS A 170 8.40 -10.00 -4.74
CA LYS A 170 7.41 -9.05 -5.30
C LYS A 170 7.75 -7.62 -4.87
N PRO A 171 7.90 -6.69 -5.82
CA PRO A 171 8.19 -5.30 -5.49
C PRO A 171 6.99 -4.65 -4.80
N GLN A 172 7.28 -3.82 -3.80
CA GLN A 172 6.36 -2.93 -3.10
C GLN A 172 6.88 -1.51 -3.25
N SER A 173 6.02 -0.49 -3.28
CA SER A 173 6.48 0.89 -3.25
C SER A 173 5.66 1.79 -2.33
N ALA A 174 6.37 2.69 -1.65
CA ALA A 174 5.79 3.77 -0.88
C ALA A 174 6.14 5.09 -1.58
N LYS A 175 5.11 5.89 -1.84
CA LYS A 175 5.25 7.21 -2.45
C LYS A 175 4.87 8.29 -1.44
N ALA A 176 5.64 9.37 -1.42
CA ALA A 176 5.37 10.59 -0.69
C ALA A 176 5.21 11.73 -1.70
N ASP A 177 3.98 12.15 -1.97
CA ASP A 177 3.73 13.35 -2.77
C ASP A 177 4.06 14.60 -1.96
N ILE A 178 4.79 15.55 -2.57
CA ILE A 178 5.10 16.83 -1.98
C ILE A 178 4.13 17.85 -2.57
N PRO A 179 3.13 18.32 -1.82
CA PRO A 179 2.08 19.15 -2.38
C PRO A 179 2.65 20.50 -2.85
N PRO A 180 2.08 21.09 -3.92
CA PRO A 180 2.45 22.43 -4.34
C PRO A 180 2.20 23.42 -3.21
N ALA A 181 3.22 24.21 -2.89
CA ALA A 181 3.16 25.14 -1.77
C ALA A 181 4.07 26.34 -2.00
N ARG A 182 3.57 27.53 -1.65
CA ARG A 182 4.39 28.74 -1.53
C ARG A 182 5.04 28.74 -0.15
N LEU A 183 6.36 28.69 -0.12
CA LEU A 183 7.11 28.72 1.13
C LEU A 183 7.09 30.14 1.74
N PRO A 184 7.31 30.27 3.06
CA PRO A 184 7.41 31.59 3.68
C PRO A 184 8.44 32.47 2.96
N PRO A 185 8.08 33.72 2.62
CA PRO A 185 9.00 34.61 1.90
C PRO A 185 10.21 34.95 2.77
N ILE A 186 11.39 34.94 2.16
CA ILE A 186 12.66 35.25 2.84
C ILE A 186 13.03 36.71 2.53
N PRO A 187 13.14 37.60 3.53
CA PRO A 187 13.50 39.00 3.30
C PRO A 187 14.84 39.14 2.59
N LEU A 188 14.95 40.09 1.66
CA LEU A 188 16.21 40.33 0.95
C LEU A 188 17.26 40.96 1.89
N PRO A 189 18.54 40.55 1.77
CA PRO A 189 19.62 41.09 2.59
C PRO A 189 20.04 42.49 2.16
N GLY A 190 20.93 43.11 2.94
CA GLY A 190 21.56 44.39 2.57
C GLY A 190 20.62 45.60 2.61
N GLY A 191 19.43 45.47 3.21
CA GLY A 191 18.44 46.55 3.27
C GLY A 191 17.71 46.78 1.94
N ILE A 192 17.82 45.85 0.99
CA ILE A 192 17.05 45.85 -0.25
C ILE A 192 15.59 45.53 0.10
N PRO A 193 14.62 46.42 -0.18
CA PRO A 193 13.21 46.14 0.11
C PRO A 193 12.70 45.00 -0.79
N GLY A 194 12.14 43.94 -0.20
CA GLY A 194 11.58 42.82 -0.94
C GLY A 194 11.79 41.45 -0.28
N SER A 195 11.53 40.39 -1.03
CA SER A 195 11.72 39.01 -0.59
C SER A 195 12.09 38.05 -1.72
N LEU A 196 12.87 37.02 -1.40
CA LEU A 196 12.96 35.78 -2.16
C LEU A 196 11.71 34.94 -1.88
N VAL A 197 11.08 34.47 -2.95
CA VAL A 197 9.90 33.61 -2.94
C VAL A 197 10.29 32.27 -3.56
N LEU A 198 9.90 31.19 -2.90
CA LEU A 198 10.12 29.82 -3.37
C LEU A 198 8.78 29.12 -3.42
N ASP A 199 8.42 28.63 -4.61
CA ASP A 199 7.24 27.80 -4.79
C ASP A 199 7.66 26.36 -5.09
N VAL A 200 7.15 25.41 -4.30
CA VAL A 200 7.18 23.98 -4.65
C VAL A 200 6.10 23.75 -5.70
N ALA A 201 6.48 23.19 -6.85
CA ALA A 201 5.56 22.97 -7.95
C ALA A 201 4.96 21.56 -7.93
N GLU A 202 3.85 21.39 -8.66
CA GLU A 202 3.24 20.10 -8.98
C GLU A 202 4.26 19.13 -9.59
N GLY A 203 4.04 17.84 -9.33
CA GLY A 203 4.92 16.76 -9.78
C GLY A 203 6.12 16.50 -8.87
N SER A 204 6.18 17.15 -7.70
CA SER A 204 7.20 16.86 -6.69
C SER A 204 6.81 15.62 -5.86
N PHE A 205 7.68 14.61 -5.79
CA PHE A 205 7.44 13.38 -5.03
C PHE A 205 8.75 12.65 -4.67
N ILE A 206 8.68 11.80 -3.66
CA ILE A 206 9.70 10.80 -3.31
C ILE A 206 9.06 9.42 -3.41
N GLU A 207 9.79 8.44 -3.93
CA GLU A 207 9.36 7.06 -3.98
C GLU A 207 10.47 6.14 -3.48
N VAL A 208 10.10 5.16 -2.66
CA VAL A 208 10.97 4.07 -2.26
C VAL A 208 10.31 2.77 -2.66
N GLY A 209 11.01 1.98 -3.48
CA GLY A 209 10.68 0.60 -3.76
C GLY A 209 11.38 -0.33 -2.79
N PHE A 210 10.71 -1.42 -2.42
CA PHE A 210 11.23 -2.47 -1.55
C PHE A 210 10.91 -3.84 -2.15
N THR A 211 11.89 -4.73 -2.22
CA THR A 211 11.68 -6.14 -2.61
C THR A 211 12.30 -7.04 -1.55
N GLY A 212 11.47 -7.77 -0.80
CA GLY A 212 11.95 -8.76 0.17
C GLY A 212 12.76 -9.85 -0.54
N SER A 213 13.95 -10.16 -0.03
CA SER A 213 14.87 -11.15 -0.58
C SER A 213 14.90 -12.44 0.24
N CYS A 214 14.74 -12.35 1.57
CA CYS A 214 14.68 -13.51 2.45
C CYS A 214 13.91 -13.20 3.75
N ALA A 215 13.46 -14.26 4.42
CA ALA A 215 12.88 -14.19 5.75
C ALA A 215 13.15 -15.49 6.51
N GLY A 216 13.48 -15.46 7.80
CA GLY A 216 13.72 -16.71 8.52
C GLY A 216 14.04 -16.53 9.99
N ILE A 217 14.26 -17.65 10.67
CA ILE A 217 14.77 -17.69 12.05
C ILE A 217 16.11 -18.42 12.05
N GLU A 218 17.15 -17.74 12.51
CA GLU A 218 18.47 -18.34 12.75
C GLU A 218 18.79 -18.24 14.25
N GLY A 219 18.93 -19.40 14.90
CA GLY A 219 19.07 -19.45 16.36
C GLY A 219 17.83 -18.89 17.05
N ASP A 220 18.03 -17.81 17.82
CA ASP A 220 17.00 -17.08 18.55
C ASP A 220 16.63 -15.75 17.88
N THR A 221 17.02 -15.53 16.63
CA THR A 221 16.78 -14.27 15.91
C THR A 221 15.97 -14.51 14.65
N ALA A 222 14.83 -13.84 14.55
CA ALA A 222 14.07 -13.73 13.31
C ALA A 222 14.61 -12.56 12.49
N SER A 223 14.77 -12.76 11.19
CA SER A 223 15.27 -11.76 10.24
C SER A 223 14.40 -11.66 9.00
N TYR A 224 14.42 -10.47 8.40
CA TYR A 224 13.76 -10.15 7.14
C TYR A 224 14.65 -9.15 6.39
N GLU A 225 15.07 -9.51 5.18
CA GLU A 225 15.96 -8.68 4.38
C GLU A 225 15.31 -8.36 3.03
N GLY A 226 15.71 -7.25 2.44
CA GLY A 226 15.30 -6.91 1.08
C GLY A 226 16.09 -5.78 0.47
N ASP A 227 15.92 -5.63 -0.84
CA ASP A 227 16.54 -4.59 -1.65
C ASP A 227 15.66 -3.35 -1.67
N LEU A 228 16.29 -2.18 -1.66
CA LEU A 228 15.66 -0.87 -1.78
C LEU A 228 16.02 -0.20 -3.10
N THR A 229 15.01 0.34 -3.77
CA THR A 229 15.19 1.31 -4.87
C THR A 229 14.62 2.65 -4.43
N ARG A 230 15.19 3.74 -4.95
CA ARG A 230 14.84 5.11 -4.56
C ARG A 230 14.70 5.96 -5.80
N GLY A 231 13.69 6.81 -5.82
CA GLY A 231 13.42 7.71 -6.91
C GLY A 231 12.63 8.93 -6.46
N GLY A 232 12.43 9.86 -7.39
CA GLY A 232 11.60 11.03 -7.16
C GLY A 232 12.07 12.25 -7.94
N ALA A 233 11.31 13.33 -7.78
CA ALA A 233 11.62 14.62 -8.34
C ALA A 233 11.21 15.71 -7.34
N LEU A 234 12.01 16.76 -7.22
CA LEU A 234 11.62 18.00 -6.54
C LEU A 234 11.70 19.16 -7.52
N VAL A 235 10.58 19.86 -7.72
CA VAL A 235 10.50 20.99 -8.66
C VAL A 235 10.32 22.29 -7.88
N ILE A 236 11.28 23.20 -7.99
CA ILE A 236 11.27 24.50 -7.30
C ILE A 236 11.21 25.64 -8.33
N LYS A 237 10.34 26.61 -8.07
CA LYS A 237 10.17 27.86 -8.84
C LYS A 237 10.58 29.05 -7.97
N PRO A 238 11.86 29.48 -8.04
CA PRO A 238 12.33 30.65 -7.31
C PRO A 238 12.02 31.96 -8.04
N SER A 239 11.65 33.00 -7.29
CA SER A 239 11.56 34.38 -7.79
C SER A 239 12.02 35.39 -6.74
N VAL A 240 12.56 36.52 -7.19
CA VAL A 240 12.97 37.62 -6.31
C VAL A 240 12.03 38.80 -6.55
N GLU A 241 11.29 39.16 -5.50
CA GLU A 241 10.38 40.29 -5.49
C GLU A 241 11.08 41.49 -4.83
N VAL A 242 11.24 42.60 -5.54
CA VAL A 242 11.91 43.83 -5.06
C VAL A 242 10.94 44.98 -5.05
N ASP A 243 10.79 45.67 -3.92
CA ASP A 243 9.97 46.87 -3.79
C ASP A 243 10.79 48.12 -4.11
N VAL A 244 10.66 48.64 -5.32
CA VAL A 244 11.39 49.83 -5.76
C VAL A 244 10.56 51.08 -5.42
N PRO A 245 11.13 52.07 -4.69
CA PRO A 245 10.46 53.34 -4.49
C PRO A 245 10.06 53.95 -5.84
N ILE A 246 8.81 54.41 -5.96
CA ILE A 246 8.22 55.03 -7.18
C ILE A 246 7.76 54.01 -8.24
N ILE A 247 8.54 52.96 -8.54
CA ILE A 247 8.20 51.98 -9.59
C ILE A 247 7.26 50.88 -9.06
N GLY A 248 7.29 50.64 -7.75
CA GLY A 248 6.53 49.57 -7.11
C GLY A 248 7.26 48.22 -7.15
N LYS A 249 6.50 47.14 -6.95
CA LYS A 249 7.02 45.78 -6.90
C LYS A 249 7.49 45.31 -8.27
N GLN A 250 8.76 44.94 -8.37
CA GLN A 250 9.37 44.27 -9.51
C GLN A 250 9.58 42.80 -9.18
N VAL A 251 9.34 41.91 -10.15
CA VAL A 251 9.54 40.47 -9.97
C VAL A 251 10.61 40.02 -10.96
N PHE A 252 11.65 39.38 -10.42
CA PHE A 252 12.74 38.79 -11.19
C PHE A 252 12.62 37.27 -11.09
N GLU A 253 12.17 36.65 -12.19
CA GLU A 253 12.06 35.20 -12.29
C GLU A 253 13.46 34.57 -12.35
N ILE A 254 13.71 33.60 -11.49
CA ILE A 254 14.89 32.73 -11.58
C ILE A 254 14.43 31.43 -12.25
N PRO A 255 15.19 30.84 -13.18
CA PRO A 255 14.79 29.61 -13.85
C PRO A 255 14.38 28.53 -12.85
N SER A 256 13.22 27.90 -13.11
CA SER A 256 12.79 26.73 -12.35
C SER A 256 13.81 25.61 -12.51
N PHE A 257 14.06 24.87 -11.44
CA PHE A 257 14.94 23.71 -11.49
C PHE A 257 14.23 22.46 -10.97
N THR A 258 14.52 21.33 -11.62
CA THR A 258 14.08 20.00 -11.21
C THR A 258 15.29 19.26 -10.68
N VAL A 259 15.12 18.70 -9.49
CA VAL A 259 16.10 17.84 -8.85
C VAL A 259 15.64 16.40 -9.05
N ASP A 260 16.31 15.68 -9.94
CA ASP A 260 16.08 14.25 -10.15
C ASP A 260 16.74 13.45 -9.01
N LEU A 261 15.94 12.67 -8.28
CA LEU A 261 16.38 11.94 -7.09
C LEU A 261 16.72 10.49 -7.44
N VAL A 262 17.55 10.31 -8.45
CA VAL A 262 18.07 8.99 -8.81
C VAL A 262 19.20 8.64 -7.86
N LEU A 263 18.96 7.67 -6.98
CA LEU A 263 19.94 7.21 -6.00
C LEU A 263 20.27 5.73 -6.22
N ASP A 264 21.43 5.35 -5.70
CA ASP A 264 21.88 3.97 -5.73
C ASP A 264 20.93 3.05 -4.95
N ALA A 265 20.83 1.81 -5.43
CA ALA A 265 20.11 0.75 -4.73
C ALA A 265 20.74 0.51 -3.35
N GLY A 266 19.90 0.16 -2.38
CA GLY A 266 20.34 -0.21 -1.03
C GLY A 266 19.79 -1.56 -0.62
N THR A 267 20.08 -1.93 0.61
CA THR A 267 19.52 -3.10 1.28
C THR A 267 19.02 -2.67 2.65
N ILE A 268 17.95 -3.29 3.14
CA ILE A 268 17.43 -3.07 4.49
C ILE A 268 17.27 -4.41 5.18
N SER A 269 17.68 -4.47 6.44
CA SER A 269 17.57 -5.65 7.30
C SER A 269 16.72 -5.33 8.52
N ALA A 270 15.69 -6.12 8.76
CA ALA A 270 14.84 -6.07 9.93
C ALA A 270 15.07 -7.34 10.77
N SER A 271 15.14 -7.20 12.10
CA SER A 271 15.32 -8.37 12.97
C SER A 271 14.67 -8.19 14.34
N ALA A 272 14.37 -9.30 15.01
CA ALA A 272 13.93 -9.33 16.40
C ALA A 272 14.24 -10.68 17.06
N ALA A 273 14.39 -10.68 18.39
CA ALA A 273 14.61 -11.91 19.15
C ALA A 273 13.32 -12.74 19.27
N VAL A 274 13.43 -14.05 19.09
CA VAL A 274 12.36 -15.03 19.26
C VAL A 274 12.41 -15.59 20.67
N THR A 275 11.46 -15.20 21.53
CA THR A 275 11.39 -15.69 22.91
C THR A 275 10.51 -16.92 23.07
N GLU A 276 9.53 -17.11 22.18
CA GLU A 276 8.55 -18.19 22.22
C GLU A 276 8.19 -18.64 20.79
N TYR A 277 7.92 -19.94 20.64
CA TYR A 277 7.40 -20.52 19.39
C TYR A 277 5.93 -20.88 19.60
N GLY A 278 5.05 -20.31 18.78
CA GLY A 278 3.63 -20.65 18.76
C GLY A 278 3.36 -22.03 18.17
N GLY A 279 2.12 -22.49 18.36
CA GLY A 279 1.60 -23.67 17.65
C GLY A 279 1.60 -23.47 16.13
N ALA A 280 1.36 -24.55 15.40
CA ALA A 280 1.17 -24.47 13.95
C ALA A 280 -0.03 -23.57 13.64
N VAL A 281 0.18 -22.57 12.78
CA VAL A 281 -0.88 -21.70 12.26
C VAL A 281 -0.92 -21.77 10.74
N GLU A 282 -2.10 -21.51 10.19
CA GLU A 282 -2.26 -21.35 8.74
C GLU A 282 -1.71 -19.98 8.32
N GLY A 283 -0.88 -19.97 7.29
CA GLY A 283 -0.28 -18.76 6.74
C GLY A 283 0.84 -19.08 5.75
N GLU A 284 1.27 -18.05 5.01
CA GLU A 284 2.45 -18.17 4.15
C GLU A 284 3.67 -18.34 5.05
N LYS A 285 4.43 -19.41 4.81
CA LYS A 285 5.68 -19.68 5.51
C LYS A 285 6.82 -19.04 4.74
N ALA A 286 7.80 -18.50 5.46
CA ALA A 286 9.03 -18.09 4.82
C ALA A 286 9.74 -19.31 4.21
N ASP A 287 9.83 -19.36 2.87
CA ASP A 287 10.43 -20.49 2.13
C ASP A 287 11.95 -20.33 1.94
N VAL A 288 12.50 -19.15 2.27
CA VAL A 288 13.90 -18.79 1.99
C VAL A 288 14.59 -18.29 3.26
N ALA A 289 15.36 -19.16 3.91
CA ALA A 289 16.19 -18.79 5.05
C ALA A 289 17.24 -17.74 4.66
N CYS A 290 17.40 -16.70 5.48
CA CYS A 290 18.40 -15.63 5.29
C CYS A 290 19.85 -16.07 5.54
N SER A 291 20.08 -17.33 5.90
CA SER A 291 21.43 -17.85 6.09
C SER A 291 22.15 -17.84 4.75
N GLY A 292 23.22 -17.05 4.67
CA GLY A 292 23.96 -16.76 3.45
C GLY A 292 24.23 -17.98 2.59
N MET A 293 24.33 -17.74 1.28
CA MET A 293 24.94 -18.65 0.31
C MET A 293 26.14 -19.34 0.95
N GLY A 294 25.94 -20.56 1.48
CA GLY A 294 27.04 -21.33 2.01
C GLY A 294 28.03 -21.47 0.86
N GLU A 295 29.24 -20.96 1.03
CA GLU A 295 30.35 -21.25 0.13
C GLU A 295 30.31 -22.76 -0.13
N GLY A 296 29.97 -23.13 -1.36
CA GLY A 296 29.68 -24.50 -1.72
C GLY A 296 30.85 -25.41 -1.34
N GLY A 297 30.70 -26.13 -0.24
CA GLY A 297 31.43 -27.35 0.02
C GLY A 297 30.95 -28.39 -0.99
N GLY A 298 31.56 -28.38 -2.17
CA GLY A 298 31.33 -29.36 -3.23
C GLY A 298 31.63 -30.77 -2.74
N ASN A 299 30.62 -31.44 -2.19
CA ASN A 299 30.69 -32.86 -1.91
C ASN A 299 30.47 -33.60 -3.22
N THR A 300 31.59 -33.90 -3.90
CA THR A 300 31.65 -34.84 -5.01
C THR A 300 31.29 -36.23 -4.48
N GLY A 301 30.00 -36.55 -4.50
CA GLY A 301 29.50 -37.89 -4.26
C GLY A 301 30.02 -38.83 -5.35
N GLY A 302 31.07 -39.59 -5.04
CA GLY A 302 31.57 -40.68 -5.86
C GLY A 302 30.49 -41.76 -6.04
N GLY A 303 29.96 -41.84 -7.26
CA GLY A 303 29.11 -42.93 -7.69
C GLY A 303 29.89 -44.24 -7.73
N ASN A 304 29.47 -45.20 -6.92
CA ASN A 304 29.91 -46.59 -7.01
C ASN A 304 29.50 -47.18 -8.36
N ILE A 305 30.48 -47.70 -9.08
CA ILE A 305 30.31 -48.55 -10.27
C ILE A 305 29.78 -49.90 -9.77
N GLY A 306 28.47 -50.10 -9.87
CA GLY A 306 27.82 -51.39 -9.76
C GLY A 306 27.58 -51.97 -11.15
N GLY A 307 28.43 -52.92 -11.56
CA GLY A 307 28.22 -53.70 -12.78
C GLY A 307 26.99 -54.60 -12.67
N GLY A 308 26.25 -54.70 -13.77
CA GLY A 308 25.05 -55.54 -13.88
C GLY A 308 24.62 -55.71 -15.33
N ASP A 309 25.18 -56.75 -15.94
CA ASP A 309 24.64 -57.66 -16.95
C ASP A 309 23.92 -57.19 -18.24
N ALA A 310 24.32 -57.92 -19.28
CA ALA A 310 23.91 -57.82 -20.67
C ALA A 310 22.57 -58.52 -20.97
N GLY A 311 21.79 -57.90 -21.85
CA GLY A 311 20.71 -58.50 -22.63
C GLY A 311 20.04 -57.35 -23.40
N GLY A 312 20.21 -57.19 -24.71
CA GLY A 312 20.08 -58.21 -25.75
C GLY A 312 18.68 -58.08 -26.35
N GLY A 313 18.50 -57.15 -27.29
CA GLY A 313 17.23 -56.94 -27.98
C GLY A 313 17.39 -55.94 -29.11
N THR A 314 17.51 -56.47 -30.32
CA THR A 314 17.67 -55.75 -31.58
C THR A 314 16.33 -55.27 -32.14
N ASP A 315 16.44 -54.22 -32.94
CA ASP A 315 15.80 -54.02 -34.24
C ASP A 315 14.81 -52.86 -34.43
N VAL A 316 15.04 -52.25 -35.60
CA VAL A 316 14.18 -51.48 -36.51
C VAL A 316 14.11 -49.97 -36.27
N GLY A 317 14.55 -49.25 -37.30
CA GLY A 317 14.62 -47.80 -37.35
C GLY A 317 13.51 -47.14 -38.18
N GLY A 318 13.70 -45.84 -38.34
CA GLY A 318 12.91 -44.88 -39.14
C GLY A 318 13.38 -43.49 -38.72
N GLY A 319 14.10 -42.72 -39.54
CA GLY A 319 13.47 -41.86 -40.54
C GLY A 319 12.54 -40.88 -39.82
N GLY A 320 12.99 -39.74 -39.31
CA GLY A 320 13.51 -38.62 -40.08
C GLY A 320 12.32 -37.75 -40.49
N GLU A 321 12.09 -36.63 -39.80
CA GLU A 321 11.30 -35.48 -40.30
C GLU A 321 11.46 -34.30 -39.33
N GLY A 322 11.79 -33.13 -39.89
CA GLY A 322 11.85 -31.87 -39.16
C GLY A 322 10.46 -31.22 -39.06
N GLY A 323 10.21 -30.52 -37.95
CA GLY A 323 9.10 -29.59 -37.79
C GLY A 323 9.66 -28.36 -37.08
N SER A 324 9.86 -27.26 -37.79
CA SER A 324 8.88 -26.18 -37.97
C SER A 324 8.57 -25.49 -36.64
N SER A 325 9.30 -24.40 -36.39
CA SER A 325 8.99 -23.38 -35.39
C SER A 325 7.62 -22.77 -35.71
N GLY A 326 6.58 -23.27 -35.07
CA GLY A 326 5.25 -22.69 -35.10
C GLY A 326 5.20 -21.46 -34.21
N THR A 327 4.87 -20.31 -34.81
CA THR A 327 4.30 -19.15 -34.14
C THR A 327 3.16 -19.61 -33.22
N GLY A 328 3.26 -19.31 -31.93
CA GLY A 328 2.30 -19.70 -30.91
C GLY A 328 0.93 -19.09 -31.17
N GLY A 329 0.00 -19.87 -31.71
CA GLY A 329 -1.42 -19.59 -31.60
C GLY A 329 -1.89 -20.19 -30.28
N GLY A 330 -2.40 -19.36 -29.37
CA GLY A 330 -2.96 -19.84 -28.11
C GLY A 330 -4.17 -20.76 -28.33
N THR A 331 -4.59 -21.43 -27.26
CA THR A 331 -5.71 -22.36 -27.26
C THR A 331 -7.00 -21.64 -27.66
N PRO A 332 -7.72 -22.06 -28.72
CA PRO A 332 -8.96 -21.41 -29.10
C PRO A 332 -10.07 -21.69 -28.08
N CYS A 333 -10.92 -20.70 -27.82
CA CYS A 333 -11.98 -20.75 -26.81
C CYS A 333 -13.22 -19.99 -27.27
N THR A 334 -14.36 -20.32 -26.66
CA THR A 334 -15.64 -19.61 -26.84
C THR A 334 -16.20 -19.05 -25.53
N GLN A 335 -15.70 -19.54 -24.40
CA GLN A 335 -16.04 -19.12 -23.04
C GLN A 335 -14.85 -19.41 -22.11
N ASP A 336 -14.78 -18.74 -20.95
CA ASP A 336 -13.62 -18.83 -20.04
C ASP A 336 -13.39 -20.24 -19.47
N SER A 337 -14.43 -21.03 -19.33
CA SER A 337 -14.32 -22.43 -18.88
C SER A 337 -13.65 -23.35 -19.90
N ASP A 338 -13.42 -22.87 -21.13
CA ASP A 338 -12.63 -23.56 -22.14
C ASP A 338 -11.10 -23.38 -21.91
N CYS A 339 -10.70 -22.48 -20.99
CA CYS A 339 -9.31 -22.12 -20.71
C CYS A 339 -8.77 -22.74 -19.42
N ASP A 340 -7.45 -22.86 -19.32
CA ASP A 340 -6.78 -23.38 -18.13
C ASP A 340 -6.84 -22.37 -16.96
N ALA A 341 -6.63 -22.86 -15.74
CA ALA A 341 -6.67 -22.02 -14.54
C ALA A 341 -5.62 -20.89 -14.61
N GLY A 342 -6.09 -19.63 -14.51
CA GLY A 342 -5.25 -18.43 -14.65
C GLY A 342 -5.29 -17.79 -16.04
N GLU A 343 -6.05 -18.37 -16.98
CA GLU A 343 -6.32 -17.81 -18.30
C GLU A 343 -7.81 -17.46 -18.46
N GLY A 344 -8.11 -16.56 -19.39
CA GLY A 344 -9.46 -16.17 -19.78
C GLY A 344 -9.57 -16.15 -21.31
N CYS A 345 -10.78 -16.35 -21.82
CA CYS A 345 -11.03 -16.35 -23.24
C CYS A 345 -11.06 -14.91 -23.77
N ASN A 346 -10.04 -14.51 -24.53
CA ASN A 346 -9.98 -13.15 -25.06
C ASN A 346 -10.87 -12.96 -26.30
N LEU A 347 -10.97 -11.70 -26.76
CA LEU A 347 -11.79 -11.33 -27.92
C LEU A 347 -11.32 -11.93 -29.25
N ALA A 348 -10.09 -12.44 -29.32
CA ALA A 348 -9.59 -13.19 -30.47
C ALA A 348 -10.01 -14.67 -30.44
N SER A 349 -10.87 -15.06 -29.49
CA SER A 349 -11.28 -16.44 -29.23
C SER A 349 -10.08 -17.33 -28.90
N VAL A 350 -9.15 -16.80 -28.11
CA VAL A 350 -7.94 -17.48 -27.67
C VAL A 350 -7.75 -17.30 -26.17
N CYS A 351 -7.39 -18.36 -25.45
CA CYS A 351 -7.04 -18.32 -24.04
C CYS A 351 -5.77 -17.49 -23.85
N SER A 352 -5.85 -16.51 -22.95
CA SER A 352 -4.76 -15.60 -22.63
C SER A 352 -4.63 -15.47 -21.12
N PRO A 353 -3.42 -15.32 -20.56
CA PRO A 353 -3.24 -15.09 -19.13
C PRO A 353 -4.06 -13.90 -18.63
N ILE A 354 -4.74 -14.07 -17.51
CA ILE A 354 -5.47 -12.99 -16.83
C ILE A 354 -4.46 -12.23 -15.98
N SER A 355 -4.08 -11.03 -16.40
CA SER A 355 -3.31 -10.10 -15.57
C SER A 355 -4.26 -9.30 -14.66
N ILE A 356 -4.23 -9.61 -13.37
CA ILE A 356 -4.99 -8.89 -12.35
C ILE A 356 -4.24 -7.58 -12.02
N GLY A 357 -4.80 -6.44 -12.43
CA GLY A 357 -4.36 -5.13 -11.98
C GLY A 357 -5.23 -4.65 -10.82
N CYS A 358 -4.64 -4.40 -9.66
CA CYS A 358 -5.35 -3.73 -8.57
C CYS A 358 -5.17 -2.22 -8.72
N PHE A 359 -6.27 -1.49 -8.80
CA PHE A 359 -6.28 -0.03 -8.82
C PHE A 359 -6.93 0.47 -7.53
N ASP A 360 -6.24 1.36 -6.81
CA ASP A 360 -6.84 2.18 -5.77
C ASP A 360 -7.63 3.32 -6.45
N THR A 361 -8.86 3.02 -6.88
CA THR A 361 -9.79 4.06 -7.34
C THR A 361 -11.14 3.88 -6.67
N THR A 362 -11.71 4.97 -6.19
CA THR A 362 -13.05 4.99 -5.62
C THR A 362 -14.06 5.12 -6.76
N VAL A 363 -14.86 4.09 -7.01
CA VAL A 363 -16.00 4.18 -7.94
C VAL A 363 -17.16 4.82 -7.19
N VAL A 364 -17.55 6.02 -7.60
CA VAL A 364 -18.73 6.71 -7.06
C VAL A 364 -19.92 6.38 -7.95
N LEU A 365 -20.95 5.74 -7.39
CA LEU A 365 -22.24 5.62 -8.05
C LEU A 365 -23.04 6.90 -7.79
N ASP A 366 -23.26 7.70 -8.83
CA ASP A 366 -23.83 9.05 -8.68
C ASP A 366 -25.37 9.05 -8.56
N SER A 367 -26.05 7.97 -8.91
CA SER A 367 -27.48 7.77 -8.56
C SER A 367 -27.97 6.35 -8.86
N LEU A 368 -28.85 5.83 -8.00
CA LEU A 368 -29.73 4.70 -8.33
C LEU A 368 -31.11 5.30 -8.66
N LEU A 369 -31.46 5.38 -9.95
CA LEU A 369 -32.77 5.86 -10.39
C LEU A 369 -33.73 4.68 -10.50
N LEU A 370 -34.62 4.54 -9.51
CA LEU A 370 -35.75 3.63 -9.57
C LEU A 370 -36.86 4.31 -10.39
N ASP A 371 -36.85 4.13 -11.70
CA ASP A 371 -37.92 4.61 -12.57
C ASP A 371 -38.58 3.43 -13.29
N GLY A 372 -39.88 3.25 -13.04
CA GLY A 372 -40.68 2.17 -13.59
C GLY A 372 -42.11 2.19 -13.04
N PRO A 373 -43.14 1.84 -13.85
CA PRO A 373 -44.52 1.75 -13.39
C PRO A 373 -44.72 0.44 -12.59
N GLY A 374 -44.11 0.34 -11.41
CA GLY A 374 -44.51 -0.61 -10.37
C GLY A 374 -45.67 -0.04 -9.57
N ASP A 375 -46.60 -0.87 -9.13
CA ASP A 375 -47.67 -0.39 -8.26
C ASP A 375 -47.13 -0.05 -6.87
N THR A 376 -47.43 1.15 -6.40
CA THR A 376 -47.03 1.66 -5.08
C THR A 376 -47.77 0.99 -3.91
N GLU A 377 -48.66 0.05 -4.21
CA GLU A 377 -49.42 -0.73 -3.24
C GLU A 377 -49.01 -2.19 -3.42
N PHE A 378 -48.02 -2.66 -2.64
CA PHE A 378 -47.44 -4.01 -2.65
C PHE A 378 -48.47 -5.11 -2.28
N GLY A 379 -49.42 -5.34 -3.18
CA GLY A 379 -50.53 -6.27 -3.07
C GLY A 379 -50.37 -7.51 -3.94
N GLY A 380 -49.14 -7.88 -4.33
CA GLY A 380 -48.92 -9.12 -5.06
C GLY A 380 -47.70 -9.22 -5.97
N ASN A 381 -46.99 -8.12 -6.26
CA ASN A 381 -45.75 -8.11 -7.03
C ASN A 381 -44.83 -7.03 -6.43
N GLY A 382 -43.56 -7.31 -6.16
CA GLY A 382 -42.58 -6.29 -5.80
C GLY A 382 -42.22 -5.37 -6.98
N PRO A 383 -41.41 -4.33 -6.75
CA PRO A 383 -41.14 -3.32 -7.76
C PRO A 383 -40.14 -3.85 -8.78
N ASN A 384 -40.27 -3.43 -10.05
CA ASN A 384 -39.21 -3.67 -11.02
C ASN A 384 -37.96 -2.90 -10.58
N VAL A 385 -36.84 -3.59 -10.38
CA VAL A 385 -35.57 -2.95 -10.04
C VAL A 385 -34.83 -2.63 -11.34
N THR A 386 -34.62 -1.34 -11.59
CA THR A 386 -33.73 -0.87 -12.65
C THR A 386 -32.40 -0.46 -12.02
N ILE A 387 -31.30 -1.04 -12.51
CA ILE A 387 -29.96 -0.71 -12.05
C ILE A 387 -29.26 0.08 -13.16
N GLU A 388 -28.74 1.25 -12.80
CA GLU A 388 -27.85 2.06 -13.63
C GLU A 388 -26.45 2.03 -13.01
N VAL A 389 -25.45 1.68 -13.81
CA VAL A 389 -24.04 1.64 -13.38
C VAL A 389 -23.24 2.61 -14.23
N TYR A 390 -22.47 3.48 -13.57
CA TYR A 390 -21.60 4.47 -14.19
C TYR A 390 -20.13 4.13 -13.89
N PRO A 391 -19.47 3.28 -14.71
CA PRO A 391 -18.08 2.96 -14.48
C PRO A 391 -17.18 4.15 -14.83
N TYR A 392 -16.27 4.52 -13.93
CA TYR A 392 -15.17 5.45 -14.21
C TYR A 392 -13.86 4.67 -14.31
N VAL A 393 -13.28 4.60 -15.50
CA VAL A 393 -11.99 3.96 -15.74
C VAL A 393 -11.12 4.92 -16.55
N GLU A 394 -9.98 5.33 -15.98
CA GLU A 394 -8.95 6.13 -16.67
C GLU A 394 -7.70 5.27 -16.85
N VAL A 395 -7.77 4.31 -17.77
CA VAL A 395 -6.63 3.44 -18.11
C VAL A 395 -6.62 3.25 -19.63
N GLU A 396 -5.52 3.61 -20.30
CA GLU A 396 -5.35 3.33 -21.73
C GLU A 396 -5.20 1.82 -21.95
N GLY A 397 -5.95 1.26 -22.92
CA GLY A 397 -5.82 -0.15 -23.33
C GLY A 397 -6.88 -1.11 -22.82
N VAL A 398 -7.84 -0.65 -22.00
CA VAL A 398 -9.00 -1.46 -21.59
C VAL A 398 -10.03 -1.47 -22.71
N THR A 399 -10.36 -2.66 -23.23
CA THR A 399 -11.30 -2.82 -24.34
C THR A 399 -12.70 -3.26 -23.90
N GLY A 400 -12.89 -3.62 -22.63
CA GLY A 400 -14.20 -3.94 -22.10
C GLY A 400 -14.22 -4.12 -20.58
N ILE A 401 -15.41 -4.01 -20.00
CA ILE A 401 -15.68 -4.26 -18.58
C ILE A 401 -16.85 -5.25 -18.49
N GLY A 402 -16.70 -6.28 -17.67
CA GLY A 402 -17.74 -7.26 -17.38
C GLY A 402 -18.05 -7.35 -15.90
N PHE A 403 -19.33 -7.38 -15.52
CA PHE A 403 -19.75 -7.73 -14.16
C PHE A 403 -21.06 -8.53 -14.17
N GLN A 404 -21.23 -9.44 -13.22
CA GLN A 404 -22.41 -10.29 -13.08
C GLN A 404 -23.16 -9.93 -11.80
N VAL A 405 -24.42 -9.55 -11.94
CA VAL A 405 -25.35 -9.33 -10.83
C VAL A 405 -26.17 -10.59 -10.62
N ILE A 406 -26.28 -11.03 -9.37
CA ILE A 406 -27.19 -12.10 -8.94
C ILE A 406 -28.29 -11.51 -8.04
N MET A 407 -29.51 -11.94 -8.25
CA MET A 407 -30.64 -11.64 -7.38
C MET A 407 -31.20 -12.97 -6.88
N GLU A 408 -31.37 -13.10 -5.57
CA GLU A 408 -31.81 -14.32 -4.89
C GLU A 408 -32.95 -13.97 -3.92
N GLU A 409 -34.08 -14.66 -4.06
CA GLU A 409 -35.21 -14.59 -3.12
C GLU A 409 -34.85 -15.28 -1.80
N THR A 410 -35.16 -14.65 -0.66
CA THR A 410 -34.74 -15.19 0.64
C THR A 410 -35.63 -16.30 1.20
N GLN A 411 -36.83 -16.56 0.64
CA GLN A 411 -37.78 -17.63 1.03
C GLN A 411 -38.82 -17.91 -0.07
N PRO A 412 -39.54 -19.06 -0.09
CA PRO A 412 -39.13 -20.45 0.18
C PRO A 412 -38.83 -21.25 -1.11
N ASP A 413 -39.03 -20.69 -2.30
CA ASP A 413 -38.68 -21.31 -3.59
C ASP A 413 -37.30 -20.91 -4.10
N TYR A 414 -36.65 -19.92 -3.47
CA TYR A 414 -35.24 -19.55 -3.68
C TYR A 414 -34.94 -19.33 -5.15
N SER A 415 -35.82 -18.62 -5.86
CA SER A 415 -35.58 -18.36 -7.26
C SER A 415 -34.36 -17.44 -7.41
N MET A 416 -33.58 -17.68 -8.45
CA MET A 416 -32.35 -16.93 -8.72
C MET A 416 -32.43 -16.32 -10.13
N GLY A 417 -32.23 -15.01 -10.19
CA GLY A 417 -31.99 -14.27 -11.42
C GLY A 417 -30.50 -13.95 -11.57
N TYR A 418 -29.97 -14.06 -12.78
CA TYR A 418 -28.62 -13.59 -13.10
C TYR A 418 -28.66 -12.64 -14.28
N ALA A 419 -27.86 -11.57 -14.19
CA ALA A 419 -27.64 -10.64 -15.28
C ALA A 419 -26.15 -10.40 -15.45
N THR A 420 -25.62 -10.74 -16.62
CA THR A 420 -24.25 -10.39 -16.99
C THR A 420 -24.28 -9.09 -17.79
N LEU A 421 -23.54 -8.10 -17.31
CA LEU A 421 -23.33 -6.82 -17.97
C LEU A 421 -21.95 -6.85 -18.63
N LEU A 422 -21.95 -6.79 -19.96
CA LEU A 422 -20.74 -6.65 -20.77
C LEU A 422 -20.80 -5.29 -21.46
N GLY A 423 -19.84 -4.42 -21.15
CA GLY A 423 -19.65 -3.15 -21.82
C GLY A 423 -18.40 -3.21 -22.69
N GLU A 424 -18.55 -2.92 -23.99
CA GLU A 424 -17.42 -2.68 -24.88
C GLU A 424 -16.91 -1.26 -24.67
N LEU A 425 -15.60 -1.07 -24.49
CA LEU A 425 -14.99 0.25 -24.45
C LEU A 425 -14.29 0.51 -25.79
N ALA A 426 -14.67 1.58 -26.48
CA ALA A 426 -13.99 1.94 -27.71
C ALA A 426 -12.52 2.33 -27.42
N PRO A 427 -11.55 1.94 -28.27
CA PRO A 427 -10.15 2.28 -28.07
C PRO A 427 -9.93 3.80 -27.94
N GLY A 428 -9.31 4.23 -26.85
CA GLY A 428 -9.00 5.64 -26.59
C GLY A 428 -10.15 6.47 -26.01
N MET A 429 -11.26 5.87 -25.60
CA MET A 429 -12.30 6.58 -24.86
C MET A 429 -11.86 6.86 -23.42
N LYS A 430 -11.84 8.15 -23.04
CA LYS A 430 -12.11 8.54 -21.66
C LYS A 430 -13.61 8.37 -21.45
N VAL A 431 -14.02 7.39 -20.66
CA VAL A 431 -15.45 7.08 -20.49
C VAL A 431 -16.12 8.22 -19.74
N HIS A 432 -16.84 9.04 -20.49
CA HIS A 432 -17.79 10.01 -19.97
C HIS A 432 -19.08 9.76 -20.76
N ASN A 433 -20.04 9.07 -20.12
CA ASN A 433 -21.42 8.84 -20.57
C ASN A 433 -21.73 7.60 -21.42
N ASP A 434 -21.34 6.39 -21.02
CA ASP A 434 -22.14 5.21 -21.37
C ASP A 434 -22.80 4.65 -20.11
N TYR A 435 -24.13 4.49 -20.18
CA TYR A 435 -24.95 3.94 -19.13
C TYR A 435 -25.58 2.65 -19.62
N VAL A 436 -25.68 1.65 -18.74
CA VAL A 436 -26.42 0.42 -19.06
C VAL A 436 -27.63 0.33 -18.14
N ILE A 437 -28.82 0.29 -18.75
CA ILE A 437 -30.10 0.08 -18.08
C ILE A 437 -30.49 -1.40 -18.23
N ARG A 438 -30.76 -2.06 -17.10
CA ARG A 438 -31.44 -3.35 -17.07
C ARG A 438 -32.48 -3.38 -15.96
N SER A 439 -33.66 -3.92 -16.29
CA SER A 439 -34.81 -4.05 -15.39
C SER A 439 -35.02 -5.52 -15.02
N TYR A 440 -35.12 -5.80 -13.73
CA TYR A 440 -35.66 -7.04 -13.19
C TYR A 440 -37.15 -6.90 -12.94
N THR A 441 -37.93 -7.93 -13.25
CA THR A 441 -39.37 -7.98 -12.94
C THR A 441 -39.59 -9.03 -11.87
N ASP A 442 -39.85 -8.57 -10.66
CA ASP A 442 -40.29 -9.42 -9.57
C ASP A 442 -41.69 -9.99 -9.90
N THR A 443 -41.89 -11.26 -9.60
CA THR A 443 -43.12 -12.00 -9.87
C THR A 443 -43.86 -12.42 -8.60
N ASP A 444 -43.36 -12.08 -7.40
CA ASP A 444 -44.00 -12.46 -6.16
C ASP A 444 -43.98 -11.38 -5.04
N THR A 445 -44.18 -11.79 -3.79
CA THR A 445 -44.37 -10.91 -2.62
C THR A 445 -43.24 -11.04 -1.57
N ASN A 446 -42.13 -11.69 -1.90
CA ASN A 446 -41.09 -12.05 -0.94
C ASN A 446 -39.93 -11.04 -0.91
N VAL A 447 -39.09 -11.15 0.13
CA VAL A 447 -37.92 -10.28 0.32
C VAL A 447 -36.77 -10.77 -0.54
N ASP A 448 -36.30 -9.92 -1.45
CA ASP A 448 -35.18 -10.19 -2.33
C ASP A 448 -33.84 -9.76 -1.71
N THR A 449 -32.82 -10.58 -1.91
CA THR A 449 -31.42 -10.23 -1.67
C THR A 449 -30.66 -10.16 -2.99
N MET A 450 -30.03 -9.02 -3.26
CA MET A 450 -29.11 -8.88 -4.39
C MET A 450 -27.69 -9.18 -3.92
N SER A 451 -27.01 -10.07 -4.64
CA SER A 451 -25.59 -10.41 -4.43
C SER A 451 -24.83 -10.33 -5.76
N VAL A 452 -23.51 -10.31 -5.72
CA VAL A 452 -22.67 -10.40 -6.92
C VAL A 452 -22.13 -11.83 -6.97
N GLY A 453 -22.26 -12.48 -8.12
CA GLY A 453 -22.11 -13.93 -8.25
C GLY A 453 -20.69 -14.48 -8.05
N PRO A 454 -20.55 -15.79 -7.76
CA PRO A 454 -19.29 -16.36 -7.29
C PRO A 454 -18.24 -16.69 -8.37
N ASP A 455 -18.55 -16.54 -9.66
CA ASP A 455 -17.66 -16.99 -10.74
C ASP A 455 -16.55 -15.98 -11.02
N ALA A 456 -15.30 -16.43 -10.86
CA ALA A 456 -14.00 -15.73 -10.98
C ALA A 456 -13.83 -14.39 -10.24
N LEU A 457 -14.92 -13.83 -9.70
CA LEU A 457 -15.01 -12.48 -9.15
C LEU A 457 -15.52 -12.44 -7.69
N SER A 458 -15.68 -13.59 -7.03
CA SER A 458 -16.13 -13.71 -5.62
C SER A 458 -15.20 -13.05 -4.58
N HIS A 459 -14.04 -12.55 -4.97
CA HIS A 459 -13.11 -11.87 -4.07
C HIS A 459 -13.27 -10.34 -4.03
N PHE A 460 -14.18 -9.76 -4.84
CA PHE A 460 -14.13 -8.32 -5.13
C PHE A 460 -15.34 -7.50 -4.65
N VAL A 461 -16.43 -8.15 -4.24
CA VAL A 461 -17.59 -7.51 -3.59
C VAL A 461 -17.88 -8.23 -2.28
N ARG A 462 -17.64 -7.57 -1.14
CA ARG A 462 -17.78 -8.21 0.18
C ARG A 462 -19.22 -8.46 0.59
N GLN A 463 -20.14 -7.52 0.34
CA GLN A 463 -21.58 -7.63 0.60
C GLN A 463 -22.29 -6.39 0.04
N ILE A 464 -23.47 -6.55 -0.58
CA ILE A 464 -24.45 -5.45 -0.73
C ILE A 464 -25.63 -5.83 0.17
N ARG A 465 -25.96 -4.95 1.12
CA ARG A 465 -27.03 -5.23 2.09
C ARG A 465 -28.05 -4.10 2.05
N CYS A 466 -29.19 -4.38 1.46
CA CYS A 466 -30.37 -3.52 1.59
C CYS A 466 -31.16 -4.01 2.81
N MET A 467 -31.35 -3.15 3.81
CA MET A 467 -32.21 -3.46 4.96
C MET A 467 -33.35 -2.45 4.97
N GLY A 468 -34.57 -2.91 4.67
CA GLY A 468 -35.79 -2.19 4.99
C GLY A 468 -36.08 -2.30 6.48
N ASP A 469 -36.47 -1.20 7.11
CA ASP A 469 -36.75 -1.13 8.54
C ASP A 469 -38.25 -1.03 8.84
N THR A 470 -39.15 -1.64 8.05
CA THR A 470 -40.47 -2.17 8.48
C THR A 470 -41.27 -2.77 7.31
N PRO A 471 -42.30 -3.60 7.56
CA PRO A 471 -43.19 -4.13 6.52
C PRO A 471 -43.86 -3.00 5.73
N GLY A 472 -43.56 -2.92 4.43
CA GLY A 472 -44.11 -1.92 3.52
C GLY A 472 -43.13 -0.83 3.07
N GLU A 473 -41.89 -0.82 3.57
CA GLU A 473 -40.81 0.05 3.07
C GLU A 473 -39.58 -0.79 2.72
N ASP A 474 -39.75 -1.70 1.77
CA ASP A 474 -38.65 -2.43 1.18
C ASP A 474 -38.29 -1.74 -0.15
N ILE A 475 -37.23 -0.93 -0.08
CA ILE A 475 -36.47 -0.25 -1.15
C ILE A 475 -36.64 1.29 -1.21
N CYS A 476 -35.72 1.96 -0.52
CA CYS A 476 -35.02 3.19 -0.91
C CYS A 476 -35.80 4.45 -1.31
N GLU A 477 -36.98 4.73 -0.76
CA GLU A 477 -37.47 6.11 -0.71
C GLU A 477 -36.98 6.79 0.59
N GLY A 478 -35.71 7.24 0.59
CA GLY A 478 -35.14 8.03 1.70
C GLY A 478 -33.84 7.54 2.33
N CYS A 479 -33.18 6.50 1.79
CA CYS A 479 -31.81 6.17 2.18
C CYS A 479 -30.85 7.22 1.63
N SER A 480 -30.08 7.87 2.51
CA SER A 480 -29.09 8.89 2.14
C SER A 480 -27.74 8.31 1.72
N TYR A 481 -27.57 6.98 1.76
CA TYR A 481 -26.30 6.33 1.44
C TYR A 481 -26.45 4.81 1.22
N CYS A 482 -25.86 4.27 0.14
CA CYS A 482 -25.52 2.86 -0.02
C CYS A 482 -23.99 2.76 -0.04
N GLU A 483 -23.41 1.90 0.81
CA GLU A 483 -21.97 1.66 0.86
C GLU A 483 -21.64 0.43 -0.01
N ILE A 484 -20.81 0.61 -1.03
CA ILE A 484 -20.27 -0.49 -1.84
C ILE A 484 -18.75 -0.44 -1.72
N ASP A 485 -18.17 -1.53 -1.23
CA ASP A 485 -16.74 -1.68 -1.04
C ASP A 485 -16.19 -2.54 -2.19
N LEU A 486 -15.38 -1.95 -3.08
CA LEU A 486 -14.82 -2.59 -4.28
C LEU A 486 -13.33 -2.87 -4.09
N GLY A 487 -12.92 -4.12 -4.29
CA GLY A 487 -11.55 -4.57 -4.00
C GLY A 487 -10.54 -4.39 -5.15
N CYS A 488 -10.79 -4.93 -6.35
CA CYS A 488 -9.96 -4.76 -7.56
C CYS A 488 -10.78 -5.13 -8.82
N LEU A 489 -10.44 -4.58 -10.00
CA LEU A 489 -11.07 -4.89 -11.30
C LEU A 489 -10.18 -5.85 -12.13
N ALA A 490 -10.76 -6.92 -12.66
CA ALA A 490 -10.09 -7.76 -13.67
C ALA A 490 -10.21 -7.08 -15.04
N LEU A 491 -9.08 -6.85 -15.71
CA LEU A 491 -9.03 -6.27 -17.05
C LEU A 491 -8.50 -7.32 -18.03
N THR A 492 -9.21 -7.51 -19.13
CA THR A 492 -8.68 -8.23 -20.29
C THR A 492 -8.08 -7.21 -21.25
N TRP A 493 -6.84 -7.46 -21.65
CA TRP A 493 -6.11 -6.66 -22.61
C TRP A 493 -6.18 -7.36 -23.97
N SER A 494 -6.50 -6.63 -25.04
CA SER A 494 -6.16 -7.07 -26.40
C SER A 494 -4.80 -6.50 -26.76
N GLU A 495 -3.83 -7.34 -27.11
CA GLU A 495 -2.61 -6.87 -27.79
C GLU A 495 -2.91 -6.24 -29.16
#